data_AF-A0A844LIV3-F1
#
_entry.id   AF-A0A844LIV3-F1
#
_cell.length_a   1.000
_cell.length_b   1.000
_cell.length_c   1.000
_cell.angle_alpha   90.00
_cell.angle_beta   90.00
_cell.angle_gamma   90.00
#
_symmetry.space_group_name_H-M   'P 1'
#
loop_
_entity.id
_entity.type
_entity.pdbx_description
1 polymer ?
#
loop_
_entity_poly.entity_id
_entity_poly.type
_entity_poly.pdbx_seq_one_letter_code
_entity_poly.pdbx_strand_id
1 'polypeptide(L)'
;MKSLGHKLFYAVLIVSVLMVNPPIVFWFNDYCVEHPLLLGWPTMYIWLEFWFLVMIADFIIAAYKLKAWDCRQNQKPIVPVQRPEL
;
A
#
# COMPACT_ATOMS: atom_id res chain seq x y z
N MET A 1 15.71 10.73 -5.56
CA MET A 1 14.28 10.40 -5.83
C MET A 1 13.85 8.96 -5.51
N LYS A 2 14.76 8.02 -5.14
CA LYS A 2 14.38 6.63 -4.76
C LYS A 2 13.50 6.50 -3.51
N SER A 3 13.57 7.46 -2.59
CA SER A 3 12.87 7.41 -1.28
C SER A 3 11.43 7.91 -1.32
N LEU A 4 11.10 8.90 -2.17
CA LEU A 4 9.78 9.54 -2.13
C LEU A 4 8.67 8.59 -2.58
N GLY A 5 8.88 7.83 -3.65
CA GLY A 5 7.90 6.84 -4.13
C GLY A 5 7.65 5.70 -3.14
N HIS A 6 8.71 5.17 -2.50
CA HIS A 6 8.57 4.18 -1.44
C HIS A 6 7.83 4.74 -0.21
N LYS A 7 8.16 5.96 0.21
CA LYS A 7 7.47 6.61 1.33
C LYS A 7 5.99 6.84 1.03
N LEU A 8 5.67 7.24 -0.20
CA LEU A 8 4.29 7.45 -0.64
C LEU A 8 3.51 6.13 -0.64
N PHE A 9 4.08 5.07 -1.21
CA PHE A 9 3.49 3.72 -1.20
C PHE A 9 3.16 3.27 0.23
N TYR A 10 4.15 3.31 1.14
CA TYR A 10 3.90 2.91 2.53
C TYR A 10 2.89 3.81 3.24
N ALA A 11 2.88 5.12 2.94
CA ALA A 11 1.89 6.03 3.51
C ALA A 11 0.47 5.67 3.05
N VAL A 12 0.26 5.47 1.74
CA VAL A 12 -1.04 5.08 1.18
C VAL A 12 -1.47 3.73 1.72
N LEU A 13 -0.56 2.76 1.79
CA LEU A 13 -0.82 1.43 2.35
C LEU A 13 -1.24 1.51 3.83
N ILE A 14 -0.49 2.24 4.67
CA ILE A 14 -0.80 2.37 6.10
C ILE A 14 -2.16 3.04 6.30
N VAL A 15 -2.43 4.14 5.60
CA VAL A 15 -3.73 4.83 5.66
C VAL A 15 -4.84 3.89 5.24
N SER A 16 -4.67 3.16 4.13
CA SER A 16 -5.70 2.26 3.64
C SER A 16 -5.99 1.11 4.61
N VAL A 17 -4.96 0.52 5.23
CA VAL A 17 -5.10 -0.53 6.26
C VAL A 17 -5.83 0.01 7.49
N LEU A 18 -5.52 1.23 7.92
CA LEU A 18 -6.23 1.86 9.03
C LEU A 18 -7.70 2.10 8.69
N MET A 19 -8.01 2.52 7.45
CA MET A 19 -9.36 2.86 7.04
C MET A 19 -10.27 1.64 6.83
N VAL A 20 -9.71 0.45 6.63
CA VAL A 20 -10.47 -0.83 6.60
C VAL A 20 -10.52 -1.53 7.98
N ASN A 21 -9.87 -0.97 9.00
CA ASN A 21 -9.83 -1.54 10.34
C ASN A 21 -11.22 -1.46 11.00
N PRO A 22 -11.78 -2.55 11.60
CA PRO A 22 -13.14 -2.55 12.11
C PRO A 22 -13.51 -1.37 13.03
N PRO A 23 -12.68 -0.95 14.01
CA PRO A 23 -12.99 0.22 14.84
C PRO A 23 -13.21 1.52 14.04
N ILE A 24 -12.39 1.77 13.02
CA ILE A 24 -12.50 2.98 12.18
C ILE A 24 -13.72 2.89 11.27
N VAL A 25 -13.96 1.72 10.70
CA VAL A 25 -15.10 1.49 9.82
C VAL A 25 -16.42 1.66 10.56
N PHE A 26 -16.53 1.15 11.79
CA PHE A 26 -17.72 1.37 12.63
C PHE A 26 -17.89 2.84 13.00
N TRP A 27 -16.80 3.53 13.37
CA TRP A 27 -16.88 4.94 13.69
C TRP A 27 -17.37 5.79 12.52
N PHE A 28 -16.90 5.51 11.30
CA PHE A 28 -17.40 6.17 10.09
C PHE A 28 -18.87 5.84 9.78
N ASN A 29 -19.27 4.60 9.99
CA ASN A 29 -20.67 4.18 9.81
C ASN A 29 -21.59 4.91 10.78
N ASP A 30 -21.23 4.97 12.06
CA ASP A 30 -22.02 5.63 13.10
C ASP A 30 -22.13 7.14 12.81
N TYR A 31 -21.03 7.77 12.40
CA TYR A 31 -21.03 9.17 11.96
C TYR A 31 -22.00 9.42 10.78
N CYS A 32 -22.04 8.52 9.79
CA CYS A 32 -22.95 8.66 8.65
C CYS A 32 -24.42 8.45 9.04
N VAL A 33 -24.70 7.67 10.08
CA VAL A 33 -26.05 7.48 10.64
C VAL A 33 -26.48 8.69 11.48
N GLU A 34 -25.57 9.27 12.26
CA GLU A 34 -25.83 10.43 13.11
C GLU A 34 -26.01 11.73 12.32
N HIS A 35 -25.48 11.80 11.10
CA HIS A 35 -25.59 12.96 10.22
C HIS A 35 -26.55 12.70 9.05
N PRO A 36 -27.86 12.93 9.22
CA PRO A 36 -28.89 12.63 8.21
C PRO A 36 -28.73 13.41 6.89
N LEU A 37 -27.97 14.52 6.89
CA LEU A 37 -27.64 15.27 5.66
C LEU A 37 -26.71 14.50 4.72
N LEU A 38 -25.99 13.49 5.22
CA LEU A 38 -25.13 12.62 4.43
C LEU A 38 -25.90 11.47 3.76
N LEU A 39 -27.21 11.33 4.02
CA LEU A 39 -28.07 10.29 3.46
C LEU A 39 -27.51 8.85 3.65
N GLY A 40 -26.71 8.63 4.70
CA GLY A 40 -26.06 7.33 4.94
C GLY A 40 -24.94 6.98 3.96
N TRP A 41 -24.37 7.97 3.26
CA TRP A 41 -23.28 7.80 2.30
C TRP A 41 -21.95 8.34 2.85
N PRO A 42 -20.83 7.61 2.72
CA PRO A 42 -20.66 6.29 2.13
C PRO A 42 -21.21 5.15 2.97
N THR A 43 -21.87 4.18 2.33
CA THR A 43 -22.22 2.93 3.01
C THR A 43 -20.94 2.19 3.38
N MET A 44 -20.96 1.42 4.47
CA MET A 44 -19.81 0.60 4.91
C MET A 44 -19.20 -0.22 3.75
N TYR A 45 -20.07 -0.75 2.89
CA TYR A 45 -19.70 -1.49 1.69
C TYR A 45 -18.89 -0.64 0.69
N ILE A 46 -19.40 0.53 0.30
CA ILE A 46 -18.74 1.43 -0.65
C ILE A 46 -17.42 1.96 -0.08
N TRP A 47 -17.38 2.22 1.23
CA TRP A 47 -16.17 2.63 1.93
C TRP A 47 -15.07 1.58 1.81
N LEU A 48 -15.39 0.33 2.12
CA LEU A 48 -14.45 -0.79 2.02
C LEU A 48 -13.98 -0.99 0.57
N GLU A 49 -14.89 -1.04 -0.39
CA GLU A 49 -14.54 -1.19 -1.81
C GLU A 49 -13.60 -0.09 -2.30
N PHE A 50 -13.86 1.16 -1.91
CA PHE A 50 -13.01 2.29 -2.25
C PHE A 50 -11.58 2.12 -1.73
N TRP A 51 -11.41 1.80 -0.45
CA TRP A 51 -10.07 1.64 0.14
C TRP A 51 -9.33 0.40 -0.39
N PHE A 52 -10.05 -0.68 -0.70
CA PHE A 52 -9.44 -1.82 -1.40
C PHE A 52 -9.00 -1.47 -2.82
N LEU A 53 -9.79 -0.72 -3.58
CA LEU A 53 -9.41 -0.23 -4.91
C LEU A 53 -8.17 0.66 -4.85
N VAL A 54 -8.11 1.56 -3.87
CA VAL A 54 -6.94 2.42 -3.63
C VAL A 54 -5.69 1.57 -3.34
N MET A 55 -5.80 0.56 -2.48
CA MET A 55 -4.67 -0.36 -2.22
C MET A 55 -4.23 -1.09 -3.49
N ILE A 56 -5.15 -1.68 -4.24
CA ILE A 56 -4.84 -2.42 -5.47
C ILE A 56 -4.13 -1.49 -6.47
N ALA A 57 -4.65 -0.29 -6.69
CA ALA A 57 -4.04 0.69 -7.59
C ALA A 57 -2.63 1.09 -7.14
N ASP A 58 -2.43 1.34 -5.83
CA ASP A 58 -1.12 1.68 -5.27
C ASP A 58 -0.12 0.53 -5.45
N PHE A 59 -0.53 -0.72 -5.22
CA PHE A 59 0.29 -1.91 -5.48
C PHE A 59 0.67 -2.05 -6.96
N ILE A 60 -0.25 -1.79 -7.88
CA ILE A 60 0.03 -1.82 -9.33
C ILE A 60 1.05 -0.75 -9.70
N ILE A 61 0.86 0.49 -9.25
CA ILE A 61 1.78 1.61 -9.50
C ILE A 61 3.17 1.31 -8.92
N ALA A 62 3.19 0.78 -7.69
CA ALA A 62 4.39 0.34 -7.02
C ALA A 62 5.11 -0.75 -7.82
N ALA A 63 4.41 -1.78 -8.29
CA ALA A 63 5.00 -2.83 -9.12
C ALA A 63 5.60 -2.30 -10.44
N TYR A 64 4.95 -1.33 -11.08
CA TYR A 64 5.48 -0.72 -12.31
C TYR A 64 6.67 0.22 -12.09
N LYS A 65 6.68 0.98 -10.99
CA LYS A 65 7.66 2.05 -10.76
C LYS A 65 8.83 1.65 -9.86
N LEU A 66 8.63 0.69 -8.95
CA LEU A 66 9.67 0.28 -8.01
C LEU A 66 10.64 -0.65 -8.71
N LYS A 67 11.82 -0.09 -9.02
CA LYS A 67 12.96 -0.82 -9.58
C LYS A 67 13.42 -2.02 -8.72
N ALA A 68 12.90 -2.22 -7.52
CA ALA A 68 13.19 -3.39 -6.67
C ALA A 68 12.77 -4.72 -7.33
N TRP A 69 11.83 -4.69 -8.27
CA TRP A 69 11.43 -5.88 -9.05
C TRP A 69 12.30 -6.13 -10.30
N ASP A 70 13.32 -5.30 -10.54
CA ASP A 70 14.23 -5.49 -11.67
C ASP A 70 15.23 -6.62 -11.34
N CYS A 71 14.91 -7.84 -11.76
CA CYS A 71 15.72 -9.04 -11.53
C CYS A 71 17.17 -8.90 -12.06
N ARG A 72 17.45 -7.93 -12.93
CA ARG A 72 18.80 -7.63 -13.43
C ARG A 72 19.72 -7.05 -12.35
N GLN A 73 19.18 -6.53 -11.24
CA GLN A 73 19.96 -5.98 -10.13
C GLN A 73 20.77 -7.05 -9.37
N ASN A 74 20.33 -8.30 -9.44
CA ASN A 74 21.00 -9.42 -8.77
C ASN A 74 22.04 -10.13 -9.65
N GLN A 75 22.24 -9.67 -10.89
CA GLN A 75 23.25 -10.21 -11.79
C GLN A 75 24.62 -9.68 -11.39
N LYS A 76 25.18 -10.20 -10.30
CA LYS A 76 26.56 -9.94 -9.89
C LYS A 76 27.48 -10.87 -10.70
N PRO A 77 28.61 -10.37 -11.25
CA PRO A 77 29.60 -11.24 -11.84
C PRO A 77 30.11 -12.24 -10.79
N ILE A 78 30.25 -13.50 -11.18
CA ILE A 78 30.76 -14.55 -10.31
C ILE A 78 32.24 -14.24 -10.06
N VAL A 79 32.57 -13.84 -8.83
CA VAL A 79 33.96 -13.56 -8.44
C VAL A 79 34.59 -14.86 -7.95
N PRO A 80 35.73 -15.29 -8.54
CA PRO A 80 36.43 -16.47 -8.03
C PRO A 80 36.95 -16.18 -6.61
N VAL A 81 36.62 -17.06 -5.67
CA VAL A 81 37.10 -17.00 -4.29
C VAL A 81 38.56 -17.45 -4.26
N GLN A 82 39.48 -16.59 -3.83
CA GLN A 82 40.88 -16.99 -3.63
C GLN A 82 40.98 -17.90 -2.40
N ARG A 83 41.58 -19.07 -2.59
CA ARG A 83 41.93 -19.97 -1.50
C ARG A 83 43.15 -19.41 -0.76
N PRO A 84 43.17 -19.39 0.59
CA PRO A 84 44.38 -19.06 1.33
C PRO A 84 45.47 -20.10 1.02
N GLU A 85 46.66 -19.64 0.63
CA GLU A 85 47.87 -20.47 0.57
C GLU A 85 48.25 -20.84 2.02
N LEU A 86 48.49 -22.14 2.26
CA LEU A 86 48.72 -22.75 3.57
C LEU A 86 50.21 -22.77 3.94
#